data_AF-W7YBE9-F1
#
_entry.id   AF-W7YBE9-F1
#
_cell.length_a   1.000
_cell.length_b   1.000
_cell.length_c   1.000
_cell.angle_alpha   90.00
_cell.angle_beta   90.00
_cell.angle_gamma   90.00
#
_symmetry.space_group_name_H-M   'P 1'
#
loop_
_entity.id
_entity.type
_entity.pdbx_description
1 polymer ?
#
loop_
_entity_poly.entity_id
_entity_poly.type
_entity_poly.pdbx_seq_one_letter_code
_entity_poly.pdbx_strand_id
1 'polypeptide(L)'
;MLRKHSDWKLEVNGYADSAEDNPMFLSQKRAETVKRYLMDHYGVDDALIKVIAKGNSEQLGTDEENKTGLIHVDRRVDIVLIKPKLDLNK
;
A
#
# COMPACT_ATOMS: atom_id res chain seq x y z
N MET A 1 3.39 -4.83 15.64
CA MET A 1 3.44 -6.18 15.07
C MET A 1 4.77 -6.46 14.38
N LEU A 2 5.21 -5.70 13.36
CA LEU A 2 6.46 -5.95 12.62
C LEU A 2 7.73 -5.93 13.49
N ARG A 3 7.82 -5.02 14.46
CA ARG A 3 8.93 -4.99 15.43
C ARG A 3 9.04 -6.26 16.30
N LYS A 4 7.98 -7.08 16.37
CA LYS A 4 7.96 -8.35 17.10
C LYS A 4 8.22 -9.56 16.18
N HIS A 5 8.21 -9.36 14.86
CA HIS A 5 8.34 -10.41 13.85
C HIS A 5 9.25 -9.90 12.73
N SER A 6 10.57 -9.96 12.95
CA SER A 6 11.60 -9.40 12.06
C SER A 6 11.71 -10.12 10.70
N ASP A 7 11.10 -11.29 10.59
CA ASP A 7 11.02 -12.13 9.39
C ASP A 7 9.78 -11.83 8.53
N TRP A 8 8.85 -11.01 9.04
CA TRP A 8 7.67 -10.57 8.29
C TRP A 8 8.02 -9.41 7.37
N LYS A 9 7.47 -9.41 6.17
CA LYS A 9 7.62 -8.33 5.19
C LYS A 9 6.31 -7.57 5.04
N LEU A 10 6.42 -6.31 4.66
CA LEU A 10 5.31 -5.49 4.23
C LEU A 10 5.35 -5.30 2.72
N GLU A 11 4.18 -5.36 2.12
CA GLU A 11 3.93 -4.83 0.80
C GLU A 11 2.95 -3.65 0.93
N VAL A 12 3.34 -2.50 0.38
CA VAL A 12 2.58 -1.25 0.42
C VAL A 12 2.13 -0.95 -1.01
N ASN A 13 0.85 -1.18 -1.25
CA ASN A 13 0.23 -1.11 -2.57
C ASN A 13 -0.52 0.21 -2.70
N GLY A 14 -0.02 1.10 -3.54
CA GLY A 14 -0.68 2.36 -3.81
C GLY A 14 -1.67 2.22 -4.95
N TYR A 15 -2.82 2.86 -4.81
CA TYR A 15 -3.88 2.93 -5.82
C TYR A 15 -4.25 4.38 -6.12
N ALA A 16 -4.88 4.58 -7.26
CA ALA A 16 -5.36 5.86 -7.74
C ALA A 16 -6.71 5.71 -8.41
N ASP A 17 -7.49 6.78 -8.39
CA ASP A 17 -8.75 6.85 -9.12
C ASP A 17 -8.46 7.02 -10.62
N SER A 18 -9.27 6.37 -11.46
CA SER A 18 -9.17 6.46 -12.92
C SER A 18 -9.28 7.87 -13.48
N ALA A 19 -9.93 8.80 -12.77
CA ALA A 19 -10.09 10.19 -13.16
C ALA A 19 -8.85 11.07 -12.85
N GLU A 20 -7.83 10.53 -12.18
CA GLU A 20 -6.61 11.30 -11.89
C GLU A 20 -5.68 11.34 -13.11
N ASP A 21 -5.04 12.49 -13.38
CA ASP A 21 -4.25 12.72 -14.60
C ASP A 21 -3.10 11.73 -14.83
N ASN A 22 -2.49 11.21 -13.75
CA ASN A 22 -1.43 10.20 -13.83
C ASN A 22 -1.57 9.20 -12.67
N PRO A 23 -2.46 8.20 -12.81
CA PRO A 23 -2.77 7.28 -11.72
C PRO A 23 -1.53 6.50 -11.27
N MET A 24 -0.68 6.09 -12.21
CA MET A 24 0.53 5.31 -11.90
C MET A 24 1.50 6.11 -11.03
N PHE A 25 1.78 7.36 -11.41
CA PHE A 25 2.65 8.23 -10.62
C PHE A 25 2.07 8.55 -9.23
N LEU A 26 0.78 8.89 -9.15
CA LEU A 26 0.14 9.22 -7.88
C LEU A 26 0.08 8.03 -6.93
N SER A 27 -0.27 6.86 -7.45
CA SER A 27 -0.28 5.62 -6.68
C SER A 27 1.10 5.28 -6.12
N GLN A 28 2.17 5.43 -6.91
CA GLN A 28 3.56 5.29 -6.45
C GLN A 28 3.87 6.27 -5.31
N LYS A 29 3.56 7.55 -5.49
CA LYS A 29 3.86 8.59 -4.50
C LYS A 29 3.14 8.37 -3.17
N ARG A 30 1.89 7.92 -3.22
CA ARG A 30 1.12 7.55 -2.02
C ARG A 30 1.78 6.40 -1.26
N ALA A 31 2.13 5.32 -1.96
CA ALA A 31 2.81 4.18 -1.35
C ALA A 31 4.20 4.53 -0.79
N GLU A 32 4.98 5.33 -1.52
CA GLU A 32 6.28 5.84 -1.05
C GLU A 32 6.14 6.69 0.22
N THR A 33 5.10 7.53 0.29
CA THR A 33 4.84 8.38 1.46
C THR A 33 4.53 7.54 2.69
N VAL A 34 3.72 6.48 2.54
CA VAL A 34 3.43 5.54 3.64
C VAL A 34 4.70 4.79 4.05
N LYS A 35 5.51 4.30 3.09
CA LYS A 35 6.80 3.67 3.40
C LYS A 35 7.70 4.59 4.23
N ARG A 36 7.88 5.84 3.80
CA ARG A 36 8.68 6.84 4.54
C ARG A 36 8.14 7.08 5.94
N TYR A 37 6.82 7.27 6.08
CA TYR A 37 6.20 7.46 7.40
C TYR A 37 6.46 6.27 8.34
N LEU A 38 6.40 5.04 7.83
CA LEU A 38 6.70 3.83 8.60
C LEU A 38 8.18 3.76 9.03
N MET A 39 9.09 4.19 8.17
CA MET A 39 10.52 4.26 8.49
C MET A 39 10.79 5.36 9.54
N ASP A 40 10.34 6.58 9.28
CA ASP A 40 10.68 7.77 10.06
C ASP A 40 10.06 7.75 11.47
N HIS A 41 8.82 7.28 11.60
CA HIS A 41 8.11 7.33 12.87
C HIS A 41 8.12 6.02 13.65
N TYR A 42 8.37 4.88 12.99
CA TYR A 42 8.33 3.58 13.64
C TYR A 42 9.62 2.76 13.52
N GLY A 43 10.62 3.25 12.78
CA GLY A 43 11.91 2.59 12.62
C GLY A 43 11.80 1.24 11.90
N VAL A 44 10.84 1.09 10.99
CA VAL A 44 10.76 -0.12 10.15
C VAL A 44 11.87 -0.06 9.11
N ASP A 45 12.64 -1.14 8.98
CA ASP A 45 13.73 -1.24 8.00
C ASP A 45 13.18 -1.18 6.56
N ASP A 46 13.85 -0.40 5.70
CA ASP A 46 13.56 -0.27 4.27
C ASP A 46 13.48 -1.64 3.57
N ALA A 47 14.38 -2.56 3.93
CA ALA A 47 14.50 -3.89 3.35
C ALA A 47 13.29 -4.79 3.64
N LEU A 48 12.49 -4.44 4.66
CA LEU A 48 11.27 -5.16 5.02
C LEU A 48 10.04 -4.62 4.29
N ILE A 49 10.14 -3.48 3.59
CA ILE A 49 9.01 -2.81 2.93
C ILE A 49 9.21 -2.78 1.41
N LYS A 50 8.33 -3.50 0.70
CA LYS A 50 8.19 -3.42 -0.74
C LYS A 50 7.07 -2.44 -1.10
N VAL A 51 7.33 -1.54 -2.05
CA VAL A 51 6.31 -0.64 -2.62
C VAL A 51 5.87 -1.17 -3.98
N ILE A 52 4.56 -1.11 -4.25
CA ILE A 52 3.99 -1.40 -5.57
C ILE A 52 3.03 -0.28 -5.96
N ALA A 53 3.23 0.28 -7.14
CA ALA A 53 2.25 1.16 -7.78
C ALA A 53 1.27 0.34 -8.61
N LYS A 54 -0.01 0.47 -8.31
CA LYS A 54 -1.10 -0.21 -9.01
C LYS A 54 -1.86 0.71 -9.96
N GLY A 55 -1.61 2.02 -9.92
CA GLY A 55 -2.35 2.99 -10.71
C GLY A 55 -3.85 2.88 -10.46
N ASN A 56 -4.64 2.93 -11.53
CA ASN A 56 -6.09 2.78 -11.48
C ASN A 56 -6.58 1.32 -11.66
N SER A 57 -5.72 0.33 -11.45
CA SER A 57 -6.20 -1.06 -11.39
C SER A 57 -7.06 -1.28 -10.15
N GLU A 58 -7.90 -2.33 -10.15
CA GLU A 58 -8.64 -2.77 -8.97
C GLU A 58 -9.50 -1.63 -8.34
N GLN A 59 -10.21 -0.87 -9.20
CA GLN A 59 -11.15 0.17 -8.74
C GLN A 59 -12.28 -0.46 -7.90
N LEU A 60 -12.60 0.16 -6.77
CA LEU A 60 -13.60 -0.27 -5.80
C LEU A 60 -14.86 0.61 -5.87
N GLY A 61 -14.76 1.85 -6.36
CA GLY A 61 -15.90 2.74 -6.52
C GLY A 61 -16.81 2.29 -7.67
N THR A 62 -17.88 1.56 -7.37
CA THR A 62 -18.87 1.12 -8.37
C THR A 62 -19.95 2.16 -8.64
N ASP A 63 -20.22 3.04 -7.68
CA ASP A 63 -21.38 3.95 -7.71
C ASP A 63 -20.91 5.43 -7.80
N GLU A 64 -21.70 6.31 -8.45
CA GLU A 64 -21.33 7.73 -8.63
C GLU A 64 -21.12 8.48 -7.31
N GLU A 65 -21.77 8.05 -6.22
CA GLU A 65 -21.54 8.61 -4.87
C GLU A 65 -20.12 8.32 -4.35
N ASN A 66 -19.50 7.20 -4.73
CA ASN A 66 -18.11 6.87 -4.38
C ASN A 66 -17.09 7.62 -5.25
N LYS A 67 -17.55 8.37 -6.25
CA LYS A 67 -16.75 9.20 -7.17
C LYS A 67 -16.83 10.69 -6.87
N THR A 68 -17.54 11.11 -5.82
CA THR A 68 -17.67 12.53 -5.47
C THR A 68 -17.39 12.75 -3.98
N GLY A 69 -16.46 13.68 -3.68
CA GLY A 69 -16.13 14.06 -2.30
C GLY A 69 -14.63 14.02 -1.97
N LEU A 70 -14.29 14.28 -0.70
CA LEU A 70 -12.88 14.31 -0.24
C LEU A 70 -12.28 12.92 -0.03
N ILE A 71 -13.11 11.88 0.14
CA ILE A 71 -12.69 10.51 0.40
C ILE A 71 -13.16 9.63 -0.75
N HIS A 72 -12.28 9.39 -1.71
CA HIS A 72 -12.49 8.43 -2.79
C HIS A 72 -11.84 7.12 -2.39
N VAL A 73 -12.61 6.03 -2.36
CA VAL A 73 -12.14 4.69 -1.98
C VAL A 73 -10.98 4.18 -2.85
N ASP A 74 -10.85 4.72 -4.06
CA ASP A 74 -9.77 4.40 -5.00
C ASP A 74 -8.47 5.17 -4.80
N ARG A 75 -8.51 6.28 -4.05
CA ARG A 75 -7.32 7.04 -3.66
C ARG A 75 -6.75 6.48 -2.36
N ARG A 76 -6.31 5.22 -2.39
CA ARG A 76 -5.94 4.44 -1.19
C ARG A 76 -4.52 3.89 -1.23
N VAL A 77 -4.10 3.37 -0.08
CA VAL A 77 -2.91 2.52 0.08
C VAL A 77 -3.30 1.31 0.91
N ASP A 78 -3.05 0.12 0.38
CA ASP A 78 -3.23 -1.13 1.09
C ASP A 78 -1.89 -1.60 1.69
N ILE A 79 -1.91 -2.02 2.95
CA ILE A 79 -0.74 -2.58 3.65
C ILE A 79 -0.96 -4.09 3.80
N VAL A 80 -0.23 -4.87 3.01
CA VAL A 80 -0.29 -6.32 3.01
C VAL A 80 0.87 -6.88 3.83
N LEU A 81 0.54 -7.72 4.81
CA LEU A 81 1.51 -8.38 5.65
C LEU A 81 1.88 -9.75 5.08
N ILE A 82 3.14 -9.94 4.71
CA ILE A 82 3.67 -11.18 4.16
C ILE A 82 4.40 -11.94 5.27
N LYS A 83 3.82 -13.07 5.67
CA LYS A 83 4.43 -13.99 6.63
C LYS A 83 5.38 -14.96 5.90
N PRO A 84 6.53 -15.31 6.49
CA PRO A 84 7.39 -16.33 5.93
C PRO A 84 6.67 -17.67 5.90
N LYS A 85 7.05 -18.51 4.93
CA LYS A 85 6.54 -19.88 4.85
C LYS A 85 6.97 -20.63 6.10
N LEU A 86 6.00 -21.27 6.77
CA LEU A 86 6.31 -22.20 7.85
C LEU A 86 6.89 -23.47 7.21
N ASP A 87 8.13 -23.81 7.54
CA ASP A 87 8.66 -25.14 7.21
C ASP A 87 7.99 -26.16 8.12
N LEU A 88 6.95 -26.82 7.60
CA LEU A 88 6.17 -27.86 8.33
C LEU A 88 6.91 -29.20 8.45
N ASN A 89 8.15 -29.28 7.98
CA ASN A 89 8.95 -30.51 7.91
C ASN A 89 10.16 -30.51 8.87
N LYS A 90 10.11 -29.73 9.95
CA LYS A 90 11.10 -29.78 11.05
C LYS A 90 10.48 -30.35 12.32
#